data_AF-A0A7J8I348-F1
#
_entry.id   AF-A0A7J8I348-F1
#
_cell.length_a   1.000
_cell.length_b   1.000
_cell.length_c   1.000
_cell.angle_alpha   90.00
_cell.angle_beta   90.00
_cell.angle_gamma   90.00
#
_symmetry.space_group_name_H-M   'P 1'
#
loop_
_entity.id
_entity.type
_entity.pdbx_description
1 polymer ?
#
loop_
_entity_poly.entity_id
_entity_poly.type
_entity_poly.pdbx_seq_one_letter_code
_entity_poly.pdbx_strand_id
1 'polypeptide(L)'
;MSCKDGQATFVCTCKPGWQGKKCEFDINECKNPSNINGGCSQICDNTPGSYHCSCKSGFFLLSNKKDCKDMDECSLWPDICGTAVCRNTVGFFECECAEGYRYNPTSRSCEDVDECSENVCAQLCVNYPGGYSCYCDGKKGFKLAQDQKSCEAVPVCLPLDLDKNYELLYLAEHFIGVVLYLRFRLPDVIRFSATFDFRTYDSEGVILYAESLDHSAWFLLALRGGKLEIQFKNEYTTQITTGGQVINDGVWNMVSVEELEQSISVKIAKEAVMDINKPKSLFKATNGFVETKVYFAGLPRKLENTLIKPINPRLDGCIRGWNLMNQGASRVEDIIQEKQNKHCFTTVEKGSYYPGSGVAQFSIDYNNISNSEAWHINVSLNIRPSTGTGVMFALVSGDTVPFALSLVDSSSENLQDILVSVENTVISRIEALGLCSNQQSHLEFRINRTSLELWTPLKYDIIYAEDLQRQFGILDKAIKGTVATYLGGLPVIPFTATPVNAFYNGCMEVNVNGAQLDLDEAATKHSDIRAHSCPSVLENRKHP
;
A
#
# COMPACT_ATOMS: atom_id res chain seq x y z
N MET A 1 -30.02 -91.59 -11.73
CA MET A 1 -31.31 -92.06 -11.21
C MET A 1 -31.25 -93.56 -11.22
N SER A 2 -31.31 -94.19 -10.05
CA SER A 2 -31.45 -95.64 -9.93
C SER A 2 -32.69 -95.87 -9.07
N CYS A 3 -33.76 -96.39 -9.68
CA CYS A 3 -35.01 -96.62 -8.98
C CYS A 3 -35.14 -98.11 -8.70
N LYS A 4 -35.30 -98.46 -7.42
CA LYS A 4 -35.60 -99.83 -6.99
C LYS A 4 -37.10 -99.93 -6.79
N ASP A 5 -37.70 -100.89 -7.48
CA ASP A 5 -39.14 -101.13 -7.42
C ASP A 5 -39.45 -102.05 -6.25
N GLY A 6 -40.34 -101.61 -5.36
CA GLY A 6 -40.88 -102.40 -4.26
C GLY A 6 -42.39 -102.59 -4.46
N GLN A 7 -42.94 -103.72 -4.03
CA GLN A 7 -44.36 -104.06 -4.21
C GLN A 7 -45.27 -102.90 -3.76
N ALA A 8 -45.75 -102.14 -4.75
CA ALA A 8 -46.64 -100.97 -4.70
C ALA A 8 -46.06 -99.57 -4.35
N THR A 9 -44.76 -99.40 -4.08
CA THR A 9 -44.11 -98.06 -4.08
C THR A 9 -42.66 -98.14 -4.60
N PHE A 10 -42.29 -97.26 -5.54
CA PHE A 10 -40.92 -97.19 -6.08
C PHE A 10 -40.10 -96.15 -5.32
N VAL A 11 -38.85 -96.48 -4.98
CA VAL A 11 -37.91 -95.53 -4.34
C VAL A 11 -36.78 -95.25 -5.32
N CYS A 12 -36.75 -94.02 -5.83
CA CYS A 12 -35.66 -93.53 -6.67
C CYS A 12 -34.54 -92.94 -5.81
N THR A 13 -33.33 -93.47 -5.95
CA THR A 13 -32.13 -92.81 -5.48
C THR A 13 -31.70 -91.78 -6.52
N CYS A 14 -31.84 -90.51 -6.15
CA CYS A 14 -31.49 -89.38 -7.00
C CYS A 14 -29.98 -89.23 -7.15
N LYS A 15 -29.56 -88.71 -8.31
CA LYS A 15 -28.18 -88.21 -8.45
C LYS A 15 -28.02 -87.00 -7.49
N PRO A 16 -26.81 -86.70 -7.00
CA PRO A 16 -26.57 -85.45 -6.26
C PRO A 16 -27.13 -84.25 -7.02
N GLY A 17 -27.77 -83.31 -6.30
CA GLY A 17 -28.42 -82.11 -6.87
C GLY A 17 -29.89 -82.27 -7.28
N TRP A 18 -30.50 -83.45 -7.13
CA TRP A 18 -31.90 -83.69 -7.51
C TRP A 18 -32.74 -84.26 -6.36
N GLN A 19 -34.01 -83.89 -6.30
CA GLN A 19 -35.00 -84.32 -5.30
C GLN A 19 -36.37 -84.61 -5.93
N GLY A 20 -37.30 -85.16 -5.13
CA GLY A 20 -38.61 -85.61 -5.59
C GLY A 20 -38.68 -87.14 -5.76
N LYS A 21 -39.90 -87.68 -5.90
CA LYS A 21 -40.11 -89.14 -5.96
C LYS A 21 -39.53 -89.76 -7.23
N LYS A 22 -39.44 -89.00 -8.32
CA LYS A 22 -38.85 -89.37 -9.60
C LYS A 22 -37.56 -88.57 -9.89
N CYS A 23 -37.02 -87.85 -8.90
CA CYS A 23 -35.88 -86.94 -9.08
C CYS A 23 -36.16 -85.84 -10.11
N GLU A 24 -37.42 -85.38 -10.17
CA GLU A 24 -37.92 -84.44 -11.17
C GLU A 24 -37.70 -82.96 -10.78
N PHE A 25 -37.33 -82.70 -9.53
CA PHE A 25 -37.09 -81.35 -9.03
C PHE A 25 -35.60 -81.16 -8.77
N ASP A 26 -35.07 -80.07 -9.31
CA ASP A 26 -33.74 -79.58 -9.00
C ASP A 26 -33.67 -79.12 -7.53
N ILE A 27 -32.56 -79.41 -6.85
CA ILE A 27 -32.31 -78.86 -5.51
C ILE A 27 -31.74 -77.46 -5.71
N ASN A 28 -32.43 -76.43 -5.22
CA ASN A 28 -31.86 -75.09 -5.27
C ASN A 28 -30.82 -74.92 -4.15
N GLU A 29 -29.54 -75.18 -4.45
CA GLU A 29 -28.48 -75.10 -3.43
C GLU A 29 -28.27 -73.67 -2.93
N CYS A 30 -28.62 -72.65 -3.71
CA CYS A 30 -28.54 -71.24 -3.32
C CYS A 30 -29.56 -70.85 -2.24
N LYS A 31 -30.69 -71.57 -2.17
CA LYS A 31 -31.74 -71.36 -1.16
C LYS A 31 -31.66 -72.36 0.00
N ASN A 32 -30.57 -73.11 0.11
CA ASN A 32 -30.41 -74.11 1.16
C ASN A 32 -30.16 -73.45 2.53
N PRO A 33 -31.01 -73.67 3.55
CA PRO A 33 -30.86 -73.05 4.86
C PRO A 33 -29.62 -73.53 5.64
N SER A 34 -29.07 -74.71 5.33
CA SER A 34 -27.86 -75.26 5.98
C SER A 34 -26.56 -74.81 5.30
N ASN A 35 -26.62 -74.25 4.10
CA ASN A 35 -25.48 -73.73 3.34
C ASN A 35 -25.92 -72.46 2.62
N ILE A 36 -25.96 -71.35 3.36
CA ILE A 36 -26.48 -70.06 2.91
C ILE A 36 -25.80 -69.66 1.60
N ASN A 37 -26.58 -69.26 0.60
CA ASN A 37 -26.10 -68.87 -0.73
C ASN A 37 -25.24 -69.95 -1.43
N GLY A 38 -25.48 -71.24 -1.18
CA GLY A 38 -24.66 -72.32 -1.74
C GLY A 38 -23.21 -72.34 -1.22
N GLY A 39 -22.88 -71.50 -0.23
CA GLY A 39 -21.50 -71.25 0.21
C GLY A 39 -20.72 -70.33 -0.73
N CYS A 40 -21.39 -69.61 -1.63
CA CYS A 40 -20.80 -68.56 -2.46
C CYS A 40 -20.65 -67.27 -1.65
N SER A 41 -19.52 -66.58 -1.78
CA SER A 41 -19.28 -65.34 -1.03
C SER A 41 -20.11 -64.15 -1.53
N GLN A 42 -20.53 -64.14 -2.80
CA GLN A 42 -21.32 -63.05 -3.39
C GLN A 42 -22.59 -63.55 -4.10
N ILE A 43 -22.48 -64.10 -5.31
CA ILE A 43 -23.64 -64.51 -6.12
C ILE A 43 -23.64 -66.04 -6.28
N CYS A 44 -24.80 -66.66 -6.09
CA CYS A 44 -25.03 -68.08 -6.34
C CYS A 44 -26.05 -68.24 -7.45
N ASP A 45 -25.63 -68.90 -8.53
CA ASP A 45 -26.43 -69.17 -9.71
C ASP A 45 -26.77 -70.65 -9.77
N ASN A 46 -28.03 -70.95 -9.47
CA ASN A 46 -28.56 -72.30 -9.48
C ASN A 46 -28.76 -72.80 -10.90
N THR A 47 -28.29 -74.01 -11.21
CA THR A 47 -28.36 -74.61 -12.55
C THR A 47 -28.93 -76.03 -12.44
N PRO A 48 -29.53 -76.60 -13.50
CA PRO A 48 -30.10 -77.94 -13.39
C PRO A 48 -29.07 -79.00 -12.96
N GLY A 49 -29.26 -79.55 -11.75
CA GLY A 49 -28.41 -80.56 -11.12
C GLY A 49 -27.14 -80.04 -10.47
N SER A 50 -26.93 -78.72 -10.36
CA SER A 50 -25.76 -78.12 -9.72
C SER A 50 -25.92 -76.63 -9.46
N TYR A 51 -24.88 -75.96 -8.99
CA TYR A 51 -24.83 -74.52 -8.87
C TYR A 51 -23.41 -74.05 -9.14
N HIS A 52 -23.27 -72.77 -9.44
CA HIS A 52 -21.97 -72.13 -9.51
C HIS A 52 -22.01 -70.77 -8.84
N CYS A 53 -20.85 -70.35 -8.34
CA CYS A 53 -20.69 -69.03 -7.77
C CYS A 53 -20.18 -68.08 -8.84
N SER A 54 -20.69 -66.86 -8.81
CA SER A 54 -20.21 -65.75 -9.63
C SER A 54 -19.95 -64.54 -8.75
N CYS A 55 -19.20 -63.57 -9.28
CA CYS A 55 -18.82 -62.36 -8.57
C CYS A 55 -19.51 -61.15 -9.18
N LYS A 56 -19.80 -60.15 -8.34
CA LYS A 56 -20.26 -58.84 -8.78
C LYS A 56 -19.17 -58.16 -9.61
N SER A 57 -19.55 -57.18 -10.44
CA SER A 57 -18.60 -56.32 -11.15
C SER A 57 -17.57 -55.71 -10.17
N GLY A 58 -16.31 -55.64 -10.58
CA GLY A 58 -15.19 -55.21 -9.72
C GLY A 58 -14.55 -56.34 -8.90
N PHE A 59 -14.95 -57.60 -9.10
CA PHE A 59 -14.39 -58.76 -8.38
C PHE A 59 -14.07 -59.92 -9.33
N PHE A 60 -13.08 -60.72 -8.98
CA PHE A 60 -12.75 -61.97 -9.66
C PHE A 60 -12.92 -63.20 -8.75
N LEU A 61 -13.39 -64.30 -9.35
CA LEU A 61 -13.62 -65.56 -8.64
C LEU A 61 -12.28 -66.28 -8.37
N LEU A 62 -12.04 -66.64 -7.12
CA LEU A 62 -10.84 -67.37 -6.70
C LEU A 62 -10.89 -68.84 -7.12
N SER A 63 -9.72 -69.49 -7.10
CA SER A 63 -9.56 -70.89 -7.55
C SER A 63 -10.44 -71.92 -6.81
N ASN A 64 -10.96 -71.57 -5.62
CA ASN A 64 -11.91 -72.41 -4.90
C ASN A 64 -13.34 -72.36 -5.48
N LYS A 65 -13.57 -71.54 -6.51
CA LYS A 65 -14.85 -71.35 -7.22
C LYS A 65 -16.00 -70.89 -6.33
N LYS A 66 -15.69 -70.28 -5.17
CA LYS A 66 -16.69 -69.84 -4.19
C LYS A 66 -16.46 -68.42 -3.69
N ASP A 67 -15.21 -68.04 -3.49
CA ASP A 67 -14.85 -66.73 -2.94
C ASP A 67 -14.51 -65.74 -4.04
N CYS A 68 -14.95 -64.50 -3.85
CA CYS A 68 -14.68 -63.37 -4.71
C CYS A 68 -13.64 -62.45 -4.06
N LYS A 69 -12.60 -62.11 -4.81
CA LYS A 69 -11.60 -61.12 -4.42
C LYS A 69 -11.75 -59.86 -5.26
N ASP A 70 -11.60 -58.73 -4.59
CA ASP A 70 -11.60 -57.41 -5.20
C ASP A 70 -10.57 -57.31 -6.32
N MET A 71 -10.97 -56.71 -7.44
CA MET A 71 -10.11 -56.47 -8.58
C MET A 71 -9.42 -55.14 -8.37
N ASP A 72 -8.12 -55.15 -8.08
CA ASP A 72 -7.37 -53.89 -7.94
C ASP A 72 -7.13 -53.27 -9.32
N GLU A 73 -8.05 -52.38 -9.74
CA GLU A 73 -7.98 -51.73 -11.04
C GLU A 73 -6.75 -50.83 -11.18
N CYS A 74 -6.26 -50.27 -10.07
CA CYS A 74 -5.04 -49.46 -10.05
C CYS A 74 -3.79 -50.29 -10.33
N SER A 75 -3.73 -51.51 -9.78
CA SER A 75 -2.62 -52.44 -10.06
C SER A 75 -2.71 -53.04 -11.47
N LEU A 76 -3.92 -53.25 -12.00
CA LEU A 76 -4.14 -53.86 -13.32
C LEU A 76 -3.96 -52.87 -14.46
N TRP A 77 -4.36 -51.62 -14.25
CA TRP A 77 -4.28 -50.54 -15.22
C TRP A 77 -3.65 -49.30 -14.58
N PRO A 78 -2.30 -49.25 -14.49
CA PRO A 78 -1.59 -48.15 -13.83
C PRO A 78 -1.97 -46.75 -14.36
N ASP A 79 -2.31 -46.64 -15.64
CA ASP A 79 -2.66 -45.37 -16.31
C ASP A 79 -4.17 -45.04 -16.30
N ILE A 80 -4.99 -45.79 -15.55
CA ILE A 80 -6.45 -45.62 -15.56
C ILE A 80 -6.88 -44.21 -15.10
N CYS A 81 -6.12 -43.62 -14.18
CA CYS A 81 -6.34 -42.28 -13.63
C CYS A 81 -5.52 -41.18 -14.31
N GLY A 82 -4.69 -41.49 -15.31
CA GLY A 82 -3.81 -40.52 -15.97
C GLY A 82 -2.86 -39.84 -14.99
N THR A 83 -3.03 -38.54 -14.75
CA THR A 83 -2.15 -37.78 -13.83
C THR A 83 -2.61 -37.79 -12.37
N ALA A 84 -3.79 -38.33 -12.07
CA ALA A 84 -4.33 -38.42 -10.71
C ALA A 84 -3.84 -39.67 -9.98
N VAL A 85 -3.86 -39.64 -8.65
CA VAL A 85 -3.49 -40.80 -7.83
C VAL A 85 -4.63 -41.81 -7.84
N CYS A 86 -4.37 -43.01 -8.36
CA CYS A 86 -5.35 -44.10 -8.32
C CYS A 86 -5.38 -44.72 -6.92
N ARG A 87 -6.56 -44.77 -6.33
CA ARG A 87 -6.83 -45.43 -5.06
C ARG A 87 -7.86 -46.54 -5.27
N ASN A 88 -7.43 -47.78 -5.04
CA ASN A 88 -8.32 -48.92 -5.13
C ASN A 88 -9.34 -48.91 -3.98
N THR A 89 -10.60 -49.16 -4.28
CA THR A 89 -11.69 -49.28 -3.31
C THR A 89 -12.41 -50.62 -3.50
N VAL A 90 -13.24 -51.05 -2.55
CA VAL A 90 -13.88 -52.37 -2.66
C VAL A 90 -14.95 -52.35 -3.76
N GLY A 91 -14.67 -53.03 -4.87
CA GLY A 91 -15.51 -53.18 -6.06
C GLY A 91 -15.38 -52.06 -7.08
N PHE A 92 -14.44 -51.11 -6.90
CA PHE A 92 -14.22 -49.97 -7.79
C PHE A 92 -12.87 -49.26 -7.51
N PHE A 93 -12.54 -48.21 -8.24
CA PHE A 93 -11.38 -47.36 -7.98
C PHE A 93 -11.74 -45.88 -7.97
N GLU A 94 -11.02 -45.08 -7.20
CA GLU A 94 -11.16 -43.62 -7.17
C GLU A 94 -9.89 -42.96 -7.70
N CYS A 95 -10.05 -41.95 -8.55
CA CYS A 95 -8.93 -41.11 -8.98
C CYS A 95 -8.93 -39.85 -8.12
N GLU A 96 -7.96 -39.75 -7.23
CA GLU A 96 -7.83 -38.66 -6.27
C GLU A 96 -6.84 -37.61 -6.79
N CYS A 97 -7.24 -36.34 -6.68
CA CYS A 97 -6.39 -35.20 -6.98
C CYS A 97 -5.90 -34.55 -5.69
N ALA A 98 -4.82 -33.77 -5.79
CA ALA A 98 -4.36 -32.93 -4.69
C ALA A 98 -5.44 -31.90 -4.30
N GLU A 99 -5.37 -31.37 -3.09
CA GLU A 99 -6.25 -30.28 -2.63
C GLU A 99 -6.19 -29.09 -3.59
N GLY A 100 -7.34 -28.47 -3.86
CA GLY A 100 -7.49 -27.41 -4.88
C GLY A 100 -7.65 -27.92 -6.32
N TYR A 101 -7.66 -29.24 -6.55
CA TYR A 101 -7.86 -29.81 -7.89
C TYR A 101 -9.05 -30.78 -7.92
N ARG A 102 -9.73 -30.82 -9.06
CA ARG A 102 -10.83 -31.76 -9.34
C ARG A 102 -10.46 -32.69 -10.48
N TYR A 103 -10.72 -33.98 -10.29
CA TYR A 103 -10.49 -34.98 -11.34
C TYR A 103 -11.51 -34.81 -12.47
N ASN A 104 -11.02 -34.67 -13.70
CA ASN A 104 -11.86 -34.67 -14.89
C ASN A 104 -11.72 -36.03 -15.61
N PRO A 105 -12.78 -36.86 -15.66
CA PRO A 105 -12.72 -38.19 -16.27
C PRO A 105 -12.57 -38.17 -17.79
N THR A 106 -12.87 -37.04 -18.44
CA THR A 106 -12.76 -36.87 -19.90
C THR A 106 -11.31 -36.64 -20.31
N SER A 107 -10.62 -35.72 -19.62
CA SER A 107 -9.20 -35.42 -19.84
C SER A 107 -8.27 -36.39 -19.08
N ARG A 108 -8.81 -37.15 -18.12
CA ARG A 108 -8.07 -38.02 -17.19
C ARG A 108 -6.95 -37.27 -16.47
N SER A 109 -7.24 -36.04 -16.07
CA SER A 109 -6.28 -35.17 -15.39
C SER A 109 -6.92 -34.42 -14.23
N CYS A 110 -6.05 -33.95 -13.33
CA CYS A 110 -6.43 -33.03 -12.27
C CYS A 110 -6.47 -31.60 -12.81
N GLU A 111 -7.65 -31.00 -12.79
CA GLU A 111 -7.87 -29.64 -13.23
C GLU A 111 -8.04 -28.75 -12.00
N ASP A 112 -7.41 -27.58 -12.04
CA ASP A 112 -7.48 -26.59 -10.97
C ASP A 112 -8.94 -26.17 -10.70
N VAL A 113 -9.32 -26.14 -9.43
CA VAL A 113 -10.64 -25.64 -9.02
C VAL A 113 -10.53 -24.14 -8.86
N ASP A 114 -11.26 -23.40 -9.70
CA ASP A 114 -11.34 -21.95 -9.54
C ASP A 114 -12.27 -21.59 -8.38
N GLU A 115 -11.74 -21.44 -7.17
CA GLU A 115 -12.54 -21.07 -6.00
C GLU A 115 -13.11 -19.66 -6.10
N CYS A 116 -12.51 -18.79 -6.93
CA CYS A 116 -13.00 -17.44 -7.14
C CYS A 116 -14.35 -17.41 -7.89
N SER A 117 -14.67 -18.46 -8.65
CA SER A 117 -15.97 -18.60 -9.30
C SER A 117 -17.14 -18.72 -8.31
N GLU A 118 -16.88 -19.00 -7.04
CA GLU A 118 -17.90 -19.12 -5.98
C GLU A 118 -18.07 -17.83 -5.13
N ASN A 119 -17.43 -16.71 -5.52
CA ASN A 119 -17.46 -15.43 -4.78
C ASN A 119 -17.06 -15.57 -3.29
N VAL A 120 -16.03 -16.37 -3.02
CA VAL A 120 -15.53 -16.67 -1.66
C VAL A 120 -14.91 -15.46 -0.94
N CYS A 121 -14.46 -14.44 -1.69
CA CYS A 121 -13.83 -13.24 -1.15
C CYS A 121 -14.82 -12.07 -1.11
N ALA A 122 -14.71 -11.22 -0.07
CA ALA A 122 -15.56 -10.04 0.07
C ALA A 122 -15.32 -8.96 -1.02
N GLN A 123 -14.10 -8.87 -1.55
CA GLN A 123 -13.75 -7.90 -2.59
C GLN A 123 -13.07 -8.58 -3.77
N LEU A 124 -11.73 -8.65 -3.78
CA LEU A 124 -10.97 -9.21 -4.90
C LEU A 124 -10.52 -10.63 -4.58
N CYS A 125 -10.66 -11.53 -5.56
CA CYS A 125 -10.19 -12.91 -5.50
C CYS A 125 -9.20 -13.16 -6.65
N VAL A 126 -8.10 -13.86 -6.35
CA VAL A 126 -7.10 -14.28 -7.33
C VAL A 126 -6.91 -15.78 -7.19
N ASN A 127 -7.28 -16.51 -8.23
CA ASN A 127 -7.08 -17.95 -8.33
C ASN A 127 -5.68 -18.27 -8.88
N TYR A 128 -5.05 -19.31 -8.36
CA TYR A 128 -3.78 -19.84 -8.83
C TYR A 128 -3.75 -21.37 -8.68
N PRO A 129 -2.85 -22.08 -9.36
CA PRO A 129 -2.84 -23.54 -9.31
C PRO A 129 -2.77 -24.10 -7.88
N GLY A 130 -3.85 -24.77 -7.44
CA GLY A 130 -4.02 -25.37 -6.13
C GLY A 130 -4.64 -24.48 -5.05
N GLY A 131 -5.14 -23.28 -5.39
CA GLY A 131 -5.93 -22.48 -4.47
C GLY A 131 -6.10 -21.01 -4.85
N TYR A 132 -6.43 -20.17 -3.87
CA TYR A 132 -6.78 -18.77 -4.11
C TYR A 132 -6.30 -17.84 -2.99
N SER A 133 -6.30 -16.55 -3.27
CA SER A 133 -6.07 -15.50 -2.28
C SER A 133 -7.07 -14.36 -2.41
N CYS A 134 -7.57 -13.89 -1.27
CA CYS A 134 -8.44 -12.73 -1.19
C CYS A 134 -7.63 -11.45 -0.90
N TYR A 135 -8.04 -10.35 -1.51
CA TYR A 135 -7.43 -9.04 -1.33
C TYR A 135 -8.50 -7.99 -1.06
N CYS A 136 -8.13 -7.01 -0.24
CA CYS A 136 -8.95 -5.84 0.05
C CYS A 136 -8.32 -4.59 -0.55
N ASP A 137 -9.17 -3.63 -0.90
CA ASP A 137 -8.78 -2.34 -1.45
C ASP A 137 -8.28 -1.42 -0.33
N GLY A 138 -7.00 -1.56 0.02
CA GLY A 138 -6.33 -0.72 1.01
C GLY A 138 -6.24 0.74 0.62
N LYS A 139 -6.34 1.08 -0.67
CA LYS A 139 -6.42 2.48 -1.13
C LYS A 139 -7.71 3.15 -0.69
N LYS A 140 -8.74 2.36 -0.38
CA LYS A 140 -9.99 2.82 0.24
C LYS A 140 -10.02 2.60 1.76
N GLY A 141 -8.88 2.27 2.36
CA GLY A 141 -8.77 2.06 3.80
C GLY A 141 -9.32 0.72 4.29
N PHE A 142 -9.26 -0.34 3.48
CA PHE A 142 -9.63 -1.70 3.89
C PHE A 142 -8.43 -2.64 3.99
N LYS A 143 -8.45 -3.54 4.96
CA LYS A 143 -7.49 -4.64 5.10
C LYS A 143 -8.22 -5.98 5.21
N LEU A 144 -7.48 -7.05 4.97
CA LEU A 144 -8.00 -8.41 5.08
C LEU A 144 -8.20 -8.76 6.56
N ALA A 145 -9.38 -9.30 6.89
CA ALA A 145 -9.72 -9.74 8.23
C ALA A 145 -9.02 -11.08 8.56
N GLN A 146 -9.13 -11.51 9.83
CA GLN A 146 -8.47 -12.72 10.32
C GLN A 146 -8.91 -14.00 9.59
N ASP A 147 -10.12 -14.04 9.04
CA ASP A 147 -10.66 -15.17 8.27
C ASP A 147 -10.05 -15.32 6.86
N GLN A 148 -9.17 -14.40 6.45
CA GLN A 148 -8.54 -14.32 5.13
C GLN A 148 -9.52 -14.20 3.96
N LYS A 149 -10.77 -13.79 4.21
CA LYS A 149 -11.83 -13.68 3.19
C LYS A 149 -12.59 -12.37 3.26
N SER A 150 -12.85 -11.87 4.46
CA SER A 150 -13.59 -10.65 4.73
C SER A 150 -12.68 -9.42 4.71
N CYS A 151 -13.25 -8.26 4.42
CA CYS A 151 -12.54 -6.98 4.47
C CYS A 151 -13.05 -6.12 5.62
N GLU A 152 -12.14 -5.60 6.43
CA GLU A 152 -12.44 -4.66 7.51
C GLU A 152 -11.74 -3.32 7.28
N ALA A 153 -12.30 -2.25 7.83
CA ALA A 153 -11.66 -0.94 7.75
C ALA A 153 -10.34 -0.95 8.51
N VAL A 154 -9.31 -0.29 7.96
CA VAL A 154 -8.04 -0.07 8.65
C VAL A 154 -8.31 0.81 9.87
N PRO A 155 -8.08 0.32 11.11
CA PRO A 155 -8.42 1.08 12.31
C PRO A 155 -7.45 2.23 12.52
N VAL A 156 -7.99 3.35 13.02
CA VAL A 156 -7.20 4.45 13.58
C VAL A 156 -6.78 4.05 14.99
N CYS A 157 -5.48 3.92 15.21
CA CYS A 157 -4.88 3.54 16.49
C CYS A 157 -4.37 4.76 17.27
N LEU A 158 -4.06 5.87 16.59
CA LEU A 158 -3.61 7.11 17.22
C LEU A 158 -4.30 8.31 16.54
N PRO A 159 -5.34 8.90 17.16
CA PRO A 159 -6.06 10.03 16.58
C PRO A 159 -5.19 11.29 16.56
N LEU A 160 -5.25 12.03 15.46
CA LEU A 160 -4.55 13.30 15.26
C LEU A 160 -5.52 14.48 15.31
N ASP A 161 -5.05 15.65 15.75
CA ASP A 161 -5.81 16.90 15.74
C ASP A 161 -5.81 17.50 14.32
N LEU A 162 -6.86 17.17 13.56
CA LEU A 162 -7.06 17.65 12.20
C LEU A 162 -7.87 18.96 12.14
N ASP A 163 -8.09 19.63 13.29
CA ASP A 163 -8.84 20.87 13.35
C ASP A 163 -8.18 21.94 12.47
N LYS A 164 -9.00 22.59 11.64
CA LYS A 164 -8.61 23.70 10.78
C LYS A 164 -9.24 24.99 11.25
N ASN A 165 -8.57 26.12 11.03
CA ASN A 165 -9.11 27.45 11.34
C ASN A 165 -9.26 28.29 10.07
N TYR A 166 -10.45 28.86 9.88
CA TYR A 166 -10.83 29.63 8.70
C TYR A 166 -10.12 30.97 8.54
N GLU A 167 -9.43 31.45 9.57
CA GLU A 167 -8.60 32.67 9.54
C GLU A 167 -7.15 32.38 9.10
N LEU A 168 -6.78 31.09 8.99
CA LEU A 168 -5.42 30.65 8.69
C LEU A 168 -5.33 30.25 7.22
N LEU A 169 -4.54 30.98 6.42
CA LEU A 169 -4.30 30.63 5.02
C LEU A 169 -3.12 29.67 4.89
N TYR A 170 -3.37 28.51 4.29
CA TYR A 170 -2.38 27.51 3.95
C TYR A 170 -1.67 27.82 2.62
N LEU A 171 -0.34 27.74 2.62
CA LEU A 171 0.49 28.17 1.49
C LEU A 171 0.88 27.05 0.51
N ALA A 172 0.80 25.78 0.89
CA ALA A 172 1.32 24.65 0.09
C ALA A 172 0.28 23.90 -0.77
N GLU A 173 -0.87 24.50 -1.07
CA GLU A 173 -2.02 23.80 -1.70
C GLU A 173 -1.73 23.20 -3.08
N HIS A 174 -0.89 23.84 -3.89
CA HIS A 174 -0.63 23.39 -5.27
C HIS A 174 0.84 23.04 -5.45
N PHE A 175 1.10 21.81 -5.91
CA PHE A 175 2.42 21.38 -6.36
C PHE A 175 2.97 22.25 -7.51
N ILE A 176 2.07 22.93 -8.25
CA ILE A 176 2.34 23.95 -9.28
C ILE A 176 1.24 25.02 -9.21
N GLY A 177 1.54 26.26 -8.77
CA GLY A 177 0.53 27.33 -8.78
C GLY A 177 0.82 28.52 -7.87
N VAL A 178 -0.18 29.39 -7.76
CA VAL A 178 -0.24 30.54 -6.85
C VAL A 178 -1.48 30.36 -5.99
N VAL A 179 -1.35 30.52 -4.66
CA VAL A 179 -2.47 30.31 -3.72
C VAL A 179 -3.47 31.47 -3.76
N LEU A 180 -2.97 32.70 -3.79
CA LEU A 180 -3.76 33.92 -3.81
C LEU A 180 -3.11 34.93 -4.78
N TYR A 181 -3.95 35.52 -5.63
CA TYR A 181 -3.56 36.56 -6.58
C TYR A 181 -4.39 37.82 -6.34
N LEU A 182 -3.71 38.94 -6.14
CA LEU A 182 -4.31 40.25 -5.94
C LEU A 182 -3.75 41.24 -6.97
N ARG A 183 -4.62 42.13 -7.47
CA ARG A 183 -4.23 43.26 -8.31
C ARG A 183 -4.59 44.54 -7.59
N PHE A 184 -3.59 45.39 -7.40
CA PHE A 184 -3.73 46.69 -6.77
C PHE A 184 -3.62 47.81 -7.82
N ARG A 185 -4.42 48.86 -7.63
CA ARG A 185 -4.28 50.15 -8.29
C ARG A 185 -4.42 51.23 -7.23
N LEU A 186 -3.30 51.83 -6.86
CA LEU A 186 -3.20 52.69 -5.67
C LEU A 186 -2.63 54.06 -6.07
N PRO A 187 -2.99 55.14 -5.36
CA PRO A 187 -2.31 56.43 -5.51
C PRO A 187 -0.79 56.31 -5.29
N ASP A 188 0.00 57.08 -6.03
CA ASP A 188 1.47 57.07 -6.00
C ASP A 188 2.10 57.47 -4.65
N VAL A 189 1.33 58.10 -3.76
CA VAL A 189 1.72 58.35 -2.37
C VAL A 189 1.80 57.08 -1.52
N ILE A 190 1.16 55.98 -1.94
CA ILE A 190 1.17 54.71 -1.21
C ILE A 190 2.40 53.90 -1.62
N ARG A 191 3.29 53.69 -0.67
CA ARG A 191 4.48 52.84 -0.82
C ARG A 191 4.15 51.38 -0.56
N PHE A 192 5.00 50.48 -1.04
CA PHE A 192 4.82 49.05 -0.80
C PHE A 192 4.89 48.73 0.71
N SER A 193 3.87 48.06 1.23
CA SER A 193 3.88 47.53 2.60
C SER A 193 3.19 46.18 2.66
N ALA A 194 3.74 45.27 3.45
CA ALA A 194 3.15 43.99 3.74
C ALA A 194 3.44 43.61 5.19
N THR A 195 2.41 43.39 5.99
CA THR A 195 2.52 42.91 7.37
C THR A 195 1.64 41.69 7.54
N PHE A 196 2.13 40.64 8.16
CA PHE A 196 1.37 39.44 8.46
C PHE A 196 2.05 38.59 9.53
N ASP A 197 1.28 37.75 10.20
CA ASP A 197 1.81 36.69 11.05
C ASP A 197 2.11 35.47 10.17
N PHE A 198 3.29 34.87 10.33
CA PHE A 198 3.77 33.73 9.56
C PHE A 198 4.30 32.62 10.48
N ARG A 199 4.02 31.37 10.12
CA ARG A 199 4.51 30.16 10.81
C ARG A 199 4.83 29.08 9.79
N THR A 200 5.98 28.42 9.93
CA THR A 200 6.36 27.26 9.11
C THR A 200 7.43 26.43 9.79
N TYR A 201 7.62 25.19 9.33
CA TYR A 201 8.82 24.36 9.57
C TYR A 201 9.67 24.21 8.31
N ASP A 202 9.14 24.65 7.16
CA ASP A 202 9.82 24.62 5.88
C ASP A 202 11.06 25.51 5.92
N SER A 203 12.11 25.11 5.21
CA SER A 203 13.38 25.84 5.20
C SER A 203 13.55 26.72 3.95
N GLU A 204 12.79 26.46 2.89
CA GLU A 204 12.82 27.18 1.63
C GLU A 204 11.39 27.43 1.15
N GLY A 205 11.17 28.47 0.35
CA GLY A 205 9.86 28.70 -0.25
C GLY A 205 9.54 30.17 -0.48
N VAL A 206 8.58 30.44 -1.37
CA VAL A 206 8.16 31.81 -1.68
C VAL A 206 6.98 32.20 -0.80
N ILE A 207 7.09 33.31 -0.08
CA ILE A 207 6.00 33.85 0.73
C ILE A 207 5.13 34.77 -0.14
N LEU A 208 5.77 35.74 -0.79
CA LEU A 208 5.12 36.78 -1.57
C LEU A 208 5.98 37.18 -2.76
N TYR A 209 5.37 37.29 -3.93
CA TYR A 209 5.95 37.88 -5.13
C TYR A 209 5.08 39.02 -5.65
N ALA A 210 5.67 40.17 -5.95
CA ALA A 210 4.98 41.33 -6.49
C ALA A 210 5.66 41.81 -7.77
N GLU A 211 4.89 42.13 -8.82
CA GLU A 211 5.40 42.63 -10.11
C GLU A 211 4.59 43.82 -10.63
N SER A 212 5.26 44.68 -11.40
CA SER A 212 4.60 45.71 -12.21
C SER A 212 3.86 45.10 -13.40
N LEU A 213 2.88 45.82 -13.94
CA LEU A 213 2.08 45.33 -15.08
C LEU A 213 2.89 45.12 -16.36
N ASP A 214 3.95 45.91 -16.56
CA ASP A 214 4.87 45.84 -17.68
C ASP A 214 6.05 44.86 -17.44
N HIS A 215 6.07 44.18 -16.29
CA HIS A 215 7.12 43.25 -15.87
C HIS A 215 8.54 43.85 -15.77
N SER A 216 8.66 45.20 -15.75
CA SER A 216 9.94 45.89 -15.64
C SER A 216 10.51 45.90 -14.23
N ALA A 217 9.64 45.81 -13.21
CA ALA A 217 10.02 45.79 -11.81
C ALA A 217 9.31 44.67 -11.03
N TRP A 218 10.02 44.05 -10.10
CA TRP A 218 9.49 43.01 -9.24
C TRP A 218 10.19 42.94 -7.89
N PHE A 219 9.48 42.36 -6.92
CA PHE A 219 9.89 42.15 -5.53
C PHE A 219 9.49 40.75 -5.10
N LEU A 220 10.38 40.06 -4.39
CA LEU A 220 10.21 38.73 -3.86
C LEU A 220 10.56 38.74 -2.38
N LEU A 221 9.68 38.19 -1.56
CA LEU A 221 9.91 37.81 -0.17
C LEU A 221 9.80 36.29 -0.08
N ALA A 222 10.87 35.65 0.38
CA ALA A 222 11.01 34.21 0.44
C ALA A 222 11.71 33.78 1.73
N LEU A 223 11.75 32.46 1.93
CA LEU A 223 12.51 31.79 2.97
C LEU A 223 13.67 31.03 2.33
N ARG A 224 14.86 31.07 2.92
CA ARG A 224 15.98 30.22 2.53
C ARG A 224 16.83 29.85 3.74
N GLY A 225 17.05 28.56 3.96
CA GLY A 225 17.69 28.06 5.17
C GLY A 225 16.99 28.55 6.44
N GLY A 226 15.66 28.69 6.38
CA GLY A 226 14.82 29.17 7.49
C GLY A 226 14.90 30.68 7.78
N LYS A 227 15.65 31.45 6.99
CA LYS A 227 15.77 32.92 7.13
C LYS A 227 15.03 33.66 6.03
N LEU A 228 14.61 34.89 6.29
CA LEU A 228 14.00 35.74 5.26
C LEU A 228 15.02 36.14 4.20
N GLU A 229 14.64 35.97 2.94
CA GLU A 229 15.36 36.41 1.75
C GLU A 229 14.48 37.39 0.96
N ILE A 230 15.04 38.54 0.61
CA ILE A 230 14.45 39.49 -0.32
C ILE A 230 15.25 39.49 -1.61
N GLN A 231 14.55 39.41 -2.74
CA GLN A 231 15.10 39.70 -4.06
C GLN A 231 14.24 40.76 -4.72
N PHE A 232 14.82 41.78 -5.33
CA PHE A 232 14.05 42.72 -6.13
C PHE A 232 14.86 43.28 -7.29
N LYS A 233 14.14 43.69 -8.33
CA LYS A 233 14.66 44.34 -9.52
C LYS A 233 13.75 45.51 -9.87
N ASN A 234 14.34 46.64 -10.23
CA ASN A 234 13.64 47.75 -10.87
C ASN A 234 14.51 48.36 -11.98
N GLU A 235 14.09 49.48 -12.56
CA GLU A 235 14.83 50.19 -13.62
C GLU A 235 16.23 50.68 -13.18
N TYR A 236 16.54 50.67 -11.87
CA TYR A 236 17.73 51.30 -11.31
C TYR A 236 18.69 50.34 -10.61
N THR A 237 18.18 49.26 -10.00
CA THR A 237 18.98 48.34 -9.20
C THR A 237 18.41 46.93 -9.21
N THR A 238 19.25 45.97 -8.87
CA THR A 238 18.91 44.56 -8.71
C THR A 238 19.67 44.08 -7.48
N GLN A 239 18.96 43.65 -6.45
CA GLN A 239 19.55 43.29 -5.17
C GLN A 239 18.92 42.04 -4.57
N ILE A 240 19.75 41.29 -3.84
CA ILE A 240 19.35 40.16 -3.02
C ILE A 240 19.92 40.37 -1.62
N THR A 241 19.13 40.11 -0.60
CA THR A 241 19.56 40.19 0.80
C THR A 241 18.88 39.09 1.60
N THR A 242 19.68 38.27 2.29
CA THR A 242 19.21 37.26 3.22
C THR A 242 19.68 37.66 4.61
N GLY A 243 18.76 37.73 5.57
CA GLY A 243 19.08 38.29 6.89
C GLY A 243 18.06 37.95 7.95
N GLY A 244 18.36 38.40 9.17
CA GLY A 244 17.57 38.09 10.36
C GLY A 244 17.83 36.72 10.96
N GLN A 245 16.98 36.37 11.92
CA GLN A 245 16.99 35.10 12.63
C GLN A 245 16.29 34.00 11.82
N VAL A 246 16.55 32.75 12.20
CA VAL A 246 15.83 31.59 11.67
C VAL A 246 14.41 31.59 12.26
N ILE A 247 13.38 31.47 11.42
CA ILE A 247 11.95 31.58 11.82
C ILE A 247 11.11 30.36 11.44
N ASN A 248 11.74 29.25 11.02
CA ASN A 248 11.06 28.01 10.67
C ASN A 248 11.01 27.01 11.84
N ASP A 249 10.64 27.50 13.02
CA ASP A 249 10.54 26.73 14.26
C ASP A 249 9.10 26.32 14.60
N GLY A 250 8.14 26.61 13.71
CA GLY A 250 6.72 26.38 13.94
C GLY A 250 6.09 27.36 14.92
N VAL A 251 6.75 28.49 15.24
CA VAL A 251 6.15 29.57 16.04
C VAL A 251 5.62 30.68 15.13
N TRP A 252 4.57 31.36 15.58
CA TRP A 252 4.03 32.54 14.91
C TRP A 252 4.97 33.73 15.05
N ASN A 253 5.43 34.24 13.92
CA ASN A 253 6.30 35.41 13.81
C ASN A 253 5.59 36.51 13.04
N MET A 254 5.51 37.72 13.61
CA MET A 254 5.04 38.90 12.89
C MET A 254 6.12 39.39 11.93
N VAL A 255 5.89 39.25 10.64
CA VAL A 255 6.79 39.73 9.58
C VAL A 255 6.21 41.00 9.00
N SER A 256 7.04 42.04 8.87
CA SER A 256 6.66 43.24 8.10
C SER A 256 7.75 43.67 7.13
N VAL A 257 7.32 44.11 5.95
CA VAL A 257 8.13 44.74 4.92
C VAL A 257 7.55 46.12 4.66
N GLU A 258 8.37 47.15 4.82
CA GLU A 258 7.98 48.54 4.64
C GLU A 258 8.96 49.24 3.68
N GLU A 259 8.42 49.74 2.58
CA GLU A 259 9.18 50.60 1.68
C GLU A 259 9.27 52.03 2.23
N LEU A 260 10.48 52.43 2.61
CA LEU A 260 10.80 53.78 3.11
C LEU A 260 11.22 54.71 1.95
N GLU A 261 11.75 55.90 2.24
CA GLU A 261 12.15 56.84 1.19
C GLU A 261 13.34 56.28 0.39
N GLN A 262 14.38 55.85 1.11
CA GLN A 262 15.69 55.47 0.60
C GLN A 262 16.04 54.01 0.85
N SER A 263 15.18 53.26 1.53
CA SER A 263 15.44 51.85 1.84
C SER A 263 14.16 51.01 1.94
N ILE A 264 14.33 49.70 2.05
CA ILE A 264 13.29 48.73 2.39
C ILE A 264 13.65 48.16 3.76
N SER A 265 12.78 48.39 4.75
CA SER A 265 12.95 47.84 6.09
C SER A 265 12.17 46.54 6.21
N VAL A 266 12.83 45.49 6.70
CA VAL A 266 12.20 44.23 7.05
C VAL A 266 12.28 44.04 8.54
N LYS A 267 11.16 43.71 9.17
CA LYS A 267 11.06 43.50 10.60
C LYS A 267 10.53 42.12 10.93
N ILE A 268 11.04 41.54 12.00
CA ILE A 268 10.52 40.33 12.65
C ILE A 268 10.18 40.72 14.08
N ALA A 269 8.96 40.42 14.54
CA ALA A 269 8.48 40.80 15.86
C ALA A 269 8.63 42.31 16.16
N LYS A 270 8.47 43.15 15.13
CA LYS A 270 8.64 44.62 15.13
C LYS A 270 10.09 45.11 15.23
N GLU A 271 11.08 44.22 15.29
CA GLU A 271 12.50 44.56 15.28
C GLU A 271 13.05 44.53 13.86
N ALA A 272 13.77 45.58 13.44
CA ALA A 272 14.35 45.65 12.11
C ALA A 272 15.53 44.66 11.97
N VAL A 273 15.38 43.71 11.04
CA VAL A 273 16.37 42.66 10.78
C VAL A 273 17.12 42.84 9.47
N MET A 274 16.57 43.63 8.54
CA MET A 274 17.22 44.03 7.30
C MET A 274 16.83 45.46 6.96
N ASP A 275 17.79 46.20 6.42
CA ASP A 275 17.60 47.54 5.85
C ASP A 275 18.34 47.61 4.52
N ILE A 276 17.59 47.64 3.43
CA ILE A 276 18.12 47.44 2.07
C ILE A 276 18.01 48.75 1.31
N ASN A 277 19.14 49.34 0.94
CA ASN A 277 19.17 50.61 0.23
C ASN A 277 18.50 50.50 -1.15
N LYS A 278 17.55 51.40 -1.43
CA LYS A 278 16.91 51.53 -2.74
C LYS A 278 17.07 52.96 -3.28
N PRO A 279 17.52 53.14 -4.53
CA PRO A 279 17.73 54.48 -5.08
C PRO A 279 16.43 55.21 -5.41
N LYS A 280 15.36 54.48 -5.72
CA LYS A 280 14.01 54.99 -6.04
C LYS A 280 12.94 53.98 -5.61
N SER A 281 11.67 54.35 -5.79
CA SER A 281 10.53 53.50 -5.50
C SER A 281 10.60 52.13 -6.20
N LEU A 282 10.06 51.09 -5.54
CA LEU A 282 10.02 49.72 -6.06
C LEU A 282 9.22 49.63 -7.36
N PHE A 283 8.06 50.27 -7.40
CA PHE A 283 7.16 50.27 -8.56
C PHE A 283 6.98 51.69 -9.10
N LYS A 284 6.98 51.81 -10.43
CA LYS A 284 6.81 53.08 -11.14
C LYS A 284 5.36 53.50 -11.17
N ALA A 285 5.08 54.75 -10.80
CA ALA A 285 3.75 55.32 -10.98
C ALA A 285 3.51 55.73 -12.43
N THR A 286 2.32 55.43 -12.95
CA THR A 286 1.82 55.89 -14.25
C THR A 286 0.53 56.67 -14.01
N ASN A 287 0.47 57.92 -14.50
CA ASN A 287 -0.68 58.82 -14.32
C ASN A 287 -1.10 59.01 -12.84
N GLY A 288 -0.13 59.06 -11.92
CA GLY A 288 -0.39 59.22 -10.47
C GLY A 288 -0.85 57.95 -9.75
N PHE A 289 -0.82 56.78 -10.42
CA PHE A 289 -1.17 55.50 -9.82
C PHE A 289 -0.04 54.48 -9.95
N VAL A 290 0.13 53.66 -8.92
CA VAL A 290 0.93 52.44 -8.96
C VAL A 290 0.00 51.25 -9.20
N GLU A 291 0.28 50.47 -10.24
CA GLU A 291 -0.42 49.21 -10.51
C GLU A 291 0.52 48.03 -10.32
N THR A 292 0.16 47.13 -9.40
CA THR A 292 1.00 45.99 -8.99
C THR A 292 0.15 44.73 -8.89
N LYS A 293 0.73 43.61 -9.33
CA LYS A 293 0.20 42.27 -9.13
C LYS A 293 0.94 41.63 -7.96
N VAL A 294 0.23 41.02 -7.03
CA VAL A 294 0.80 40.32 -5.86
C VAL A 294 0.33 38.87 -5.88
N TYR A 295 1.27 37.95 -5.76
CA TYR A 295 1.10 36.51 -5.75
C TYR A 295 1.61 36.00 -4.40
N PHE A 296 0.78 35.24 -3.69
CA PHE A 296 1.20 34.58 -2.46
C PHE A 296 1.48 33.11 -2.71
N ALA A 297 2.51 32.61 -2.04
CA ALA A 297 2.90 31.21 -2.07
C ALA A 297 2.96 30.63 -3.48
N GLY A 298 3.76 31.29 -4.31
CA GLY A 298 3.93 30.92 -5.69
C GLY A 298 4.49 32.05 -6.55
N LEU A 299 4.87 31.67 -7.77
CA LEU A 299 5.38 32.58 -8.79
C LEU A 299 4.45 32.55 -10.02
N PRO A 300 4.35 33.64 -10.79
CA PRO A 300 3.67 33.61 -12.07
C PRO A 300 4.37 32.63 -13.02
N ARG A 301 3.59 31.86 -13.80
CA ARG A 301 4.06 30.73 -14.65
C ARG A 301 5.20 31.05 -15.64
N LYS A 302 5.47 32.32 -15.94
CA LYS A 302 6.49 32.76 -16.91
C LYS A 302 7.82 33.19 -16.28
N LEU A 303 7.99 33.04 -14.96
CA LEU A 303 9.01 33.77 -14.21
C LEU A 303 10.23 32.94 -13.77
N GLU A 304 10.15 31.60 -13.76
CA GLU A 304 11.11 30.74 -13.04
C GLU A 304 12.60 30.96 -13.40
N ASN A 305 12.92 31.48 -14.60
CA ASN A 305 14.29 31.74 -15.04
C ASN A 305 14.73 33.22 -14.97
N THR A 306 14.01 34.08 -14.26
CA THR A 306 14.30 35.54 -14.21
C THR A 306 14.64 36.07 -12.81
N LEU A 307 14.56 35.21 -11.78
CA LEU A 307 14.99 35.55 -10.43
C LEU A 307 16.51 35.74 -10.36
N ILE A 308 16.98 36.55 -9.41
CA ILE A 308 18.42 36.79 -9.20
C ILE A 308 19.08 35.48 -8.75
N LYS A 309 18.42 34.79 -7.82
CA LYS A 309 18.82 33.48 -7.34
C LYS A 309 17.59 32.55 -7.41
N PRO A 310 17.67 31.42 -8.13
CA PRO A 310 16.59 30.44 -8.20
C PRO A 310 16.18 29.95 -6.81
N ILE A 311 14.92 29.57 -6.66
CA ILE A 311 14.34 29.07 -5.41
C ILE A 311 13.25 28.05 -5.74
N ASN A 312 13.12 27.00 -4.93
CA ASN A 312 11.90 26.19 -4.96
C ASN A 312 10.74 27.04 -4.39
N PRO A 313 9.67 27.32 -5.15
CA PRO A 313 8.61 28.22 -4.67
C PRO A 313 7.65 27.58 -3.68
N ARG A 314 7.66 26.25 -3.54
CA ARG A 314 6.79 25.50 -2.63
C ARG A 314 7.09 25.90 -1.19
N LEU A 315 6.04 26.06 -0.39
CA LEU A 315 6.18 26.52 0.99
C LEU A 315 5.08 25.91 1.86
N ASP A 316 5.43 24.97 2.71
CA ASP A 316 4.54 24.42 3.75
C ASP A 316 4.44 25.40 4.94
N GLY A 317 3.75 26.50 4.71
CA GLY A 317 3.59 27.60 5.66
C GLY A 317 2.15 28.00 5.90
N CYS A 318 1.97 28.83 6.93
CA CYS A 318 0.68 29.38 7.32
C CYS A 318 0.77 30.88 7.55
N ILE A 319 -0.24 31.62 7.09
CA ILE A 319 -0.34 33.08 7.27
C ILE A 319 -1.67 33.45 7.92
N ARG A 320 -1.65 34.48 8.77
CA ARG A 320 -2.85 35.16 9.29
C ARG A 320 -2.61 36.65 9.50
N GLY A 321 -3.68 37.40 9.82
CA GLY A 321 -3.57 38.78 10.30
C GLY A 321 -2.88 39.73 9.32
N TRP A 322 -3.11 39.55 8.01
CA TRP A 322 -2.42 40.33 7.00
C TRP A 322 -2.90 41.78 6.91
N ASN A 323 -2.03 42.64 6.42
CA ASN A 323 -2.33 43.98 5.97
C ASN A 323 -1.40 44.32 4.81
N LEU A 324 -1.97 44.47 3.61
CA LEU A 324 -1.22 44.73 2.39
C LEU A 324 -1.51 46.14 1.89
N MET A 325 -0.45 46.88 1.55
CA MET A 325 -0.52 48.23 0.99
C MET A 325 -1.39 49.18 1.82
N ASN A 326 -1.45 48.94 3.13
CA ASN A 326 -2.30 49.64 4.11
C ASN A 326 -3.80 49.67 3.73
N GLN A 327 -4.29 48.64 3.04
CA GLN A 327 -5.70 48.53 2.62
C GLN A 327 -6.59 47.78 3.64
N GLY A 328 -6.02 47.28 4.74
CA GLY A 328 -6.75 46.47 5.73
C GLY A 328 -6.99 45.02 5.30
N ALA A 329 -7.64 44.24 6.16
CA ALA A 329 -7.77 42.78 5.99
C ALA A 329 -9.11 42.33 5.36
N SER A 330 -10.16 43.14 5.45
CA SER A 330 -11.56 42.69 5.24
C SER A 330 -11.85 42.05 3.88
N ARG A 331 -11.26 42.55 2.78
CA ARG A 331 -11.51 41.98 1.44
C ARG A 331 -10.89 40.61 1.21
N VAL A 332 -9.85 40.27 1.96
CA VAL A 332 -9.12 39.02 1.74
C VAL A 332 -9.60 37.95 2.71
N GLU A 333 -10.09 38.33 3.91
CA GLU A 333 -10.76 37.42 4.86
C GLU A 333 -11.93 36.68 4.20
N ASP A 334 -12.78 37.39 3.46
CA ASP A 334 -13.87 36.79 2.68
C ASP A 334 -13.35 35.75 1.67
N ILE A 335 -12.22 36.02 1.00
CA ILE A 335 -11.61 35.11 0.02
C ILE A 335 -11.07 33.83 0.68
N ILE A 336 -10.53 33.91 1.90
CA ILE A 336 -10.07 32.70 2.62
C ILE A 336 -11.26 31.86 3.08
N GLN A 337 -12.28 32.49 3.64
CA GLN A 337 -13.43 31.78 4.21
C GLN A 337 -14.18 30.94 3.18
N GLU A 338 -14.23 31.41 1.92
CA GLU A 338 -14.81 30.65 0.80
C GLU A 338 -13.97 29.41 0.40
N LYS A 339 -12.77 29.24 0.93
CA LYS A 339 -11.80 28.22 0.53
C LYS A 339 -11.50 27.23 1.67
N GLN A 340 -12.49 26.41 2.01
CA GLN A 340 -12.41 25.41 3.11
C GLN A 340 -11.17 24.49 3.07
N ASN A 341 -10.64 24.17 1.88
CA ASN A 341 -9.46 23.32 1.72
C ASN A 341 -8.12 24.07 1.95
N LYS A 342 -8.15 25.40 2.07
CA LYS A 342 -6.98 26.29 2.19
C LYS A 342 -6.68 26.68 3.64
N HIS A 343 -7.15 25.90 4.60
CA HIS A 343 -6.93 26.19 6.01
C HIS A 343 -5.82 25.34 6.61
N CYS A 344 -4.94 26.01 7.36
CA CYS A 344 -3.91 25.32 8.12
C CYS A 344 -4.52 24.53 9.29
N PHE A 345 -3.81 23.49 9.72
CA PHE A 345 -4.07 22.89 11.01
C PHE A 345 -3.78 23.90 12.13
N THR A 346 -4.59 23.84 13.19
CA THR A 346 -4.44 24.71 14.36
C THR A 346 -3.12 24.41 15.07
N THR A 347 -2.88 23.14 15.36
CA THR A 347 -1.69 22.59 16.03
C THR A 347 -0.86 21.76 15.06
N VAL A 348 0.43 22.06 14.99
CA VAL A 348 1.38 21.32 14.13
C VAL A 348 2.71 21.16 14.84
N GLU A 349 3.38 20.07 14.51
CA GLU A 349 4.73 19.70 14.91
C GLU A 349 5.60 19.51 13.66
N LYS A 350 6.91 19.45 13.85
CA LYS A 350 7.85 19.19 12.77
C LYS A 350 7.68 17.77 12.21
N GLY A 351 7.69 17.67 10.88
CA GLY A 351 7.70 16.40 10.15
C GLY A 351 6.68 16.40 9.02
N SER A 352 6.70 15.38 8.17
CA SER A 352 5.78 15.30 7.03
C SER A 352 4.53 14.51 7.38
N TYR A 353 3.36 15.00 6.98
CA TYR A 353 2.08 14.33 7.23
C TYR A 353 1.55 13.63 5.98
N TYR A 354 1.27 12.34 6.14
CA TYR A 354 0.60 11.51 5.16
C TYR A 354 -0.82 11.21 5.66
N PRO A 355 -1.86 11.67 4.97
CA PRO A 355 -3.25 11.51 5.42
C PRO A 355 -3.89 10.17 5.05
N GLY A 356 -3.15 9.26 4.41
CA GLY A 356 -3.70 8.00 3.90
C GLY A 356 -4.52 8.13 2.60
N SER A 357 -4.30 9.17 1.80
CA SER A 357 -5.03 9.40 0.53
C SER A 357 -4.17 9.37 -0.74
N GLY A 358 -2.84 9.28 -0.62
CA GLY A 358 -1.95 9.32 -1.78
C GLY A 358 -0.49 9.08 -1.45
N VAL A 359 0.38 9.40 -2.42
CA VAL A 359 1.81 9.07 -2.37
C VAL A 359 2.69 10.24 -2.78
N ALA A 360 3.97 10.14 -2.44
CA ALA A 360 5.03 10.96 -3.02
C ALA A 360 6.04 10.08 -3.76
N GLN A 361 6.50 10.54 -4.92
CA GLN A 361 7.42 9.81 -5.79
C GLN A 361 8.76 10.56 -5.92
N PHE A 362 9.86 9.82 -5.80
CA PHE A 362 11.22 10.30 -6.03
C PHE A 362 11.92 9.46 -7.10
N SER A 363 12.89 10.08 -7.77
CA SER A 363 13.83 9.40 -8.66
C SER A 363 15.21 9.43 -8.01
N ILE A 364 15.61 8.34 -7.36
CA ILE A 364 16.86 8.24 -6.61
C ILE A 364 17.75 7.19 -7.29
N ASP A 365 19.00 7.54 -7.53
CA ASP A 365 20.00 6.58 -8.00
C ASP A 365 20.62 5.85 -6.80
N TYR A 366 20.48 4.53 -6.79
CA TYR A 366 20.98 3.65 -5.73
C TYR A 366 22.31 2.98 -6.09
N ASN A 367 22.85 3.23 -7.28
CA ASN A 367 24.14 2.67 -7.69
C ASN A 367 25.29 3.37 -6.94
N ASN A 368 26.30 2.60 -6.57
CA ASN A 368 27.46 3.11 -5.85
C ASN A 368 28.39 3.86 -6.81
N ILE A 369 28.64 5.14 -6.50
CA ILE A 369 29.49 6.03 -7.30
C ILE A 369 30.93 5.50 -7.41
N SER A 370 31.41 4.77 -6.40
CA SER A 370 32.78 4.20 -6.38
C SER A 370 32.90 2.85 -7.10
N ASN A 371 31.80 2.12 -7.25
CA ASN A 371 31.75 0.84 -7.95
C ASN A 371 30.40 0.70 -8.65
N SER A 372 30.34 1.01 -9.95
CA SER A 372 29.12 0.97 -10.77
C SER A 372 28.44 -0.41 -10.80
N GLU A 373 29.15 -1.47 -10.43
CA GLU A 373 28.56 -2.80 -10.29
C GLU A 373 27.93 -3.05 -8.93
N ALA A 374 28.11 -2.22 -7.91
CA ALA A 374 27.51 -2.39 -6.59
C ALA A 374 26.44 -1.33 -6.33
N TRP A 375 25.30 -1.72 -5.75
CA TRP A 375 24.30 -0.79 -5.25
C TRP A 375 24.12 -0.98 -3.75
N HIS A 376 23.69 0.08 -3.08
CA HIS A 376 23.31 0.03 -1.67
C HIS A 376 22.10 0.93 -1.42
N ILE A 377 21.25 0.53 -0.50
CA ILE A 377 20.14 1.34 -0.03
C ILE A 377 20.20 1.34 1.48
N ASN A 378 20.45 2.51 2.05
CA ASN A 378 20.40 2.74 3.49
C ASN A 378 19.26 3.73 3.75
N VAL A 379 18.23 3.30 4.45
CA VAL A 379 17.07 4.15 4.76
C VAL A 379 16.87 4.22 6.26
N SER A 380 16.58 5.42 6.72
CA SER A 380 16.21 5.72 8.11
C SER A 380 14.88 6.45 8.09
N LEU A 381 13.93 5.98 8.90
CA LEU A 381 12.58 6.52 9.01
C LEU A 381 12.30 6.88 10.46
N ASN A 382 11.80 8.10 10.69
CA ASN A 382 11.17 8.49 11.94
C ASN A 382 9.66 8.53 11.70
N ILE A 383 8.93 7.59 12.31
CA ILE A 383 7.50 7.39 12.06
C ILE A 383 6.67 7.65 13.31
N ARG A 384 5.48 8.22 13.12
CA ARG A 384 4.40 8.24 14.09
C ARG A 384 3.10 7.87 13.37
N PRO A 385 2.78 6.57 13.26
CA PRO A 385 1.58 6.10 12.57
C PRO A 385 0.30 6.54 13.30
N SER A 386 -0.72 6.89 12.52
CA SER A 386 -2.10 7.12 12.99
C SER A 386 -3.00 5.90 12.75
N THR A 387 -2.66 5.08 11.74
CA THR A 387 -3.27 3.78 11.46
C THR A 387 -2.24 2.67 11.59
N GLY A 388 -2.70 1.46 11.87
CA GLY A 388 -1.82 0.30 12.05
C GLY A 388 -1.48 -0.45 10.77
N THR A 389 -1.99 -0.04 9.60
CA THR A 389 -1.68 -0.66 8.31
C THR A 389 -1.38 0.40 7.25
N GLY A 390 -0.31 0.23 6.47
CA GLY A 390 0.04 1.11 5.35
C GLY A 390 1.46 0.92 4.83
N VAL A 391 1.70 1.23 3.55
CA VAL A 391 3.04 1.16 2.93
C VAL A 391 3.82 2.43 3.25
N MET A 392 4.97 2.31 3.88
CA MET A 392 5.82 3.45 4.27
C MET A 392 6.80 3.82 3.15
N PHE A 393 7.52 2.82 2.64
CA PHE A 393 8.54 2.98 1.61
C PHE A 393 8.43 1.84 0.60
N ALA A 394 8.48 2.15 -0.69
CA ALA A 394 8.50 1.14 -1.74
C ALA A 394 9.38 1.55 -2.93
N LEU A 395 9.93 0.54 -3.58
CA LEU A 395 10.54 0.64 -4.91
C LEU A 395 9.58 0.04 -5.92
N VAL A 396 9.31 0.77 -7.00
CA VAL A 396 8.38 0.36 -8.05
C VAL A 396 9.09 0.36 -9.40
N SER A 397 8.90 -0.70 -10.18
CA SER A 397 9.46 -0.83 -11.54
C SER A 397 8.37 -1.33 -12.49
N GLY A 398 7.78 -0.42 -13.27
CA GLY A 398 6.59 -0.73 -14.06
C GLY A 398 5.41 -1.12 -13.15
N ASP A 399 4.85 -2.32 -13.35
CA ASP A 399 3.74 -2.85 -12.57
C ASP A 399 4.16 -3.73 -11.38
N THR A 400 5.47 -3.85 -11.11
CA THR A 400 6.00 -4.66 -10.01
C THR A 400 6.51 -3.81 -8.85
N VAL A 401 6.50 -4.41 -7.65
CA VAL A 401 7.02 -3.82 -6.42
C VAL A 401 8.23 -4.64 -5.97
N PRO A 402 9.42 -4.42 -6.54
CA PRO A 402 10.63 -5.15 -6.19
C PRO A 402 11.03 -5.03 -4.71
N PHE A 403 10.55 -4.01 -4.00
CA PHE A 403 10.76 -3.88 -2.56
C PHE A 403 9.64 -3.05 -1.94
N ALA A 404 9.09 -3.49 -0.81
CA ALA A 404 8.20 -2.68 0.02
C ALA A 404 8.44 -2.93 1.50
N LEU A 405 8.47 -1.83 2.26
CA LEU A 405 8.46 -1.76 3.71
C LEU A 405 7.10 -1.23 4.15
N SER A 406 6.36 -2.07 4.88
CA SER A 406 4.97 -1.79 5.26
C SER A 406 4.74 -2.01 6.74
N LEU A 407 3.75 -1.29 7.27
CA LEU A 407 3.16 -1.48 8.57
C LEU A 407 1.91 -2.35 8.42
N VAL A 408 1.70 -3.31 9.31
CA VAL A 408 0.46 -4.09 9.39
C VAL A 408 0.04 -4.29 10.85
N ASP A 409 -1.27 -4.36 11.10
CA ASP A 409 -1.75 -4.70 12.44
C ASP A 409 -1.30 -6.11 12.83
N SER A 410 -0.80 -6.25 14.06
CA SER A 410 -0.38 -7.53 14.62
C SER A 410 -1.61 -8.36 15.03
N SER A 411 -1.42 -9.67 15.22
CA SER A 411 -2.45 -10.52 15.83
C SER A 411 -2.69 -10.19 17.30
N SER A 412 -1.76 -9.47 17.94
CA SER A 412 -1.88 -9.00 19.32
C SER A 412 -2.57 -7.62 19.35
N GLU A 413 -3.53 -7.44 20.26
CA GLU A 413 -4.26 -6.17 20.39
C GLU A 413 -3.31 -4.97 20.57
N ASN A 414 -3.55 -3.91 19.80
CA ASN A 414 -2.83 -2.63 19.83
C ASN A 414 -1.35 -2.64 19.43
N LEU A 415 -0.84 -3.74 18.85
CA LEU A 415 0.52 -3.81 18.34
C LEU A 415 0.55 -3.86 16.81
N GLN A 416 1.68 -3.43 16.25
CA GLN A 416 1.93 -3.43 14.81
C GLN A 416 3.16 -4.26 14.49
N ASP A 417 3.17 -4.86 13.30
CA ASP A 417 4.34 -5.52 12.74
C ASP A 417 4.93 -4.68 11.62
N ILE A 418 6.24 -4.75 11.46
CA ILE A 418 6.94 -4.23 10.27
C ILE A 418 7.17 -5.39 9.32
N LEU A 419 6.70 -5.21 8.09
CA LEU A 419 6.77 -6.20 7.03
C LEU A 419 7.74 -5.73 5.95
N VAL A 420 8.68 -6.59 5.58
CA VAL A 420 9.48 -6.40 4.36
C VAL A 420 9.06 -7.43 3.34
N SER A 421 8.77 -6.96 2.13
CA SER A 421 8.38 -7.81 1.01
C SER A 421 9.14 -7.50 -0.27
N VAL A 422 9.34 -8.54 -1.07
CA VAL A 422 9.82 -8.46 -2.46
C VAL A 422 8.71 -9.05 -3.32
N GLU A 423 8.13 -8.22 -4.18
CA GLU A 423 6.85 -8.49 -4.82
C GLU A 423 5.80 -8.91 -3.78
N ASN A 424 5.04 -9.99 -4.02
CA ASN A 424 4.06 -10.51 -3.08
C ASN A 424 4.64 -11.43 -1.98
N THR A 425 5.97 -11.58 -1.90
CA THR A 425 6.60 -12.48 -0.92
C THR A 425 7.10 -11.69 0.28
N VAL A 426 6.61 -12.03 1.46
CA VAL A 426 7.15 -11.53 2.74
C VAL A 426 8.49 -12.19 3.01
N ILE A 427 9.53 -11.39 3.22
CA ILE A 427 10.90 -11.87 3.47
C ILE A 427 11.37 -11.61 4.91
N SER A 428 10.86 -10.58 5.58
CA SER A 428 11.11 -10.30 7.00
C SER A 428 9.84 -9.81 7.68
N ARG A 429 9.71 -10.11 8.96
CA ARG A 429 8.66 -9.60 9.84
C ARG A 429 9.23 -9.29 11.22
N ILE A 430 9.14 -8.03 11.65
CA ILE A 430 9.40 -7.65 13.05
C ILE A 430 8.06 -7.46 13.74
N GLU A 431 7.73 -8.40 14.63
CA GLU A 431 6.41 -8.45 15.27
C GLU A 431 6.29 -7.58 16.52
N ALA A 432 5.05 -7.27 16.90
CA ALA A 432 4.69 -6.84 18.25
C ALA A 432 5.36 -5.53 18.70
N LEU A 433 5.29 -4.49 17.88
CA LEU A 433 5.79 -3.15 18.17
C LEU A 433 4.65 -2.20 18.55
N GLY A 434 4.83 -1.41 19.61
CA GLY A 434 3.88 -0.35 19.99
C GLY A 434 4.12 0.93 19.21
N LEU A 435 3.91 0.92 17.89
CA LEU A 435 4.26 2.02 17.00
C LEU A 435 3.22 3.16 17.03
N CYS A 436 1.94 2.82 17.22
CA CYS A 436 0.87 3.81 17.41
C CYS A 436 0.95 4.46 18.79
N SER A 437 1.91 5.38 18.97
CA SER A 437 2.13 6.09 20.24
C SER A 437 2.41 7.57 20.00
N ASN A 438 2.33 8.39 21.05
CA ASN A 438 2.66 9.80 20.96
C ASN A 438 4.15 10.04 20.61
N GLN A 439 5.02 9.06 20.86
CA GLN A 439 6.44 9.13 20.57
C GLN A 439 6.73 8.67 19.13
N GLN A 440 7.65 9.36 18.48
CA GLN A 440 8.19 8.90 17.20
C GLN A 440 9.01 7.63 17.41
N SER A 441 8.82 6.67 16.52
CA SER A 441 9.59 5.43 16.45
C SER A 441 10.63 5.54 15.35
N HIS A 442 11.84 5.11 15.65
CA HIS A 442 12.94 5.07 14.70
C HIS A 442 13.05 3.68 14.08
N LEU A 443 13.17 3.62 12.76
CA LEU A 443 13.29 2.40 11.98
C LEU A 443 14.35 2.61 10.91
N GLU A 444 15.25 1.66 10.76
CA GLU A 444 16.24 1.73 9.70
C GLU A 444 16.38 0.38 9.01
N PHE A 445 16.70 0.42 7.71
CA PHE A 445 17.08 -0.77 6.97
C PHE A 445 18.24 -0.48 6.03
N ARG A 446 19.05 -1.51 5.82
CA ARG A 446 20.14 -1.54 4.84
C ARG A 446 19.94 -2.74 3.96
N ILE A 447 20.04 -2.51 2.67
CA ILE A 447 19.98 -3.57 1.70
C ILE A 447 21.06 -3.37 0.65
N ASN A 448 21.74 -4.46 0.35
CA ASN A 448 22.75 -4.56 -0.68
C ASN A 448 22.60 -5.94 -1.35
N ARG A 449 23.60 -6.37 -2.13
CA ARG A 449 23.55 -7.67 -2.81
C ARG A 449 23.71 -8.89 -1.91
N THR A 450 24.28 -8.73 -0.72
CA THR A 450 24.67 -9.84 0.16
C THR A 450 23.69 -10.01 1.32
N SER A 451 23.07 -8.94 1.77
CA SER A 451 22.21 -8.96 2.95
C SER A 451 21.17 -7.85 2.96
N LEU A 452 20.12 -8.11 3.74
CA LEU A 452 19.14 -7.15 4.21
C LEU A 452 19.26 -7.11 5.73
N GLU A 453 19.53 -5.93 6.27
CA GLU A 453 19.55 -5.66 7.69
C GLU A 453 18.37 -4.74 8.02
N LEU A 454 17.61 -5.07 9.05
CA LEU A 454 16.47 -4.30 9.52
C LEU A 454 16.59 -4.10 11.02
N TRP A 455 16.49 -2.85 11.48
CA TRP A 455 16.65 -2.57 12.90
C TRP A 455 15.76 -1.46 13.42
N THR A 456 15.37 -1.67 14.67
CA THR A 456 14.61 -0.76 15.53
C THR A 456 15.40 -0.62 16.84
N PRO A 457 15.06 0.35 17.71
CA PRO A 457 15.66 0.44 19.04
C PRO A 457 15.52 -0.83 19.90
N LEU A 458 14.59 -1.73 19.57
CA LEU A 458 14.26 -2.93 20.37
C LEU A 458 14.66 -4.25 19.71
N LYS A 459 14.71 -4.31 18.38
CA LYS A 459 14.89 -5.54 17.60
C LYS A 459 15.79 -5.31 16.40
N TYR A 460 16.59 -6.32 16.07
CA TYR A 460 17.52 -6.34 14.95
C TYR A 460 17.37 -7.67 14.21
N ASP A 461 17.28 -7.63 12.89
CA ASP A 461 17.13 -8.79 12.01
C ASP A 461 18.10 -8.69 10.82
N ILE A 462 18.70 -9.82 10.41
CA ILE A 462 19.54 -9.92 9.21
C ILE A 462 19.08 -11.10 8.39
N ILE A 463 18.90 -10.86 7.09
CA ILE A 463 18.66 -11.89 6.10
C ILE A 463 19.77 -11.88 5.08
N TYR A 464 20.38 -13.04 4.83
CA TYR A 464 21.42 -13.18 3.83
C TYR A 464 20.84 -13.56 2.46
N ALA A 465 21.47 -13.07 1.40
CA ALA A 465 21.04 -13.34 0.03
C ALA A 465 21.13 -14.82 -0.35
N GLU A 466 21.94 -15.61 0.35
CA GLU A 466 22.05 -17.06 0.15
C GLU A 466 20.76 -17.81 0.51
N ASP A 467 20.00 -17.30 1.49
CA ASP A 467 18.71 -17.87 1.91
C ASP A 467 17.56 -17.48 0.97
N LEU A 468 17.69 -16.34 0.29
CA LEU A 468 16.64 -15.73 -0.54
C LEU A 468 17.14 -15.33 -1.95
N GLN A 469 17.87 -16.24 -2.60
CA GLN A 469 18.53 -15.97 -3.89
C GLN A 469 17.59 -15.40 -4.95
N ARG A 470 16.35 -15.92 -5.02
CA ARG A 470 15.34 -15.45 -5.98
C ARG A 470 14.95 -14.00 -5.73
N GLN A 471 14.64 -13.64 -4.48
CA GLN A 471 14.17 -12.31 -4.10
C GLN A 471 15.27 -11.27 -4.26
N PHE A 472 16.50 -11.57 -3.84
CA PHE A 472 17.64 -10.68 -4.10
C PHE A 472 17.95 -10.53 -5.58
N GLY A 473 17.75 -11.59 -6.38
CA GLY A 473 17.88 -11.53 -7.84
C GLY A 473 16.85 -10.61 -8.52
N ILE A 474 15.59 -10.61 -8.04
CA ILE A 474 14.53 -9.68 -8.51
C ILE A 474 14.94 -8.23 -8.21
N LEU A 475 15.38 -7.98 -6.98
CA LEU A 475 15.77 -6.63 -6.55
C LEU A 475 17.00 -6.12 -7.31
N ASP A 476 18.05 -6.95 -7.48
CA ASP A 476 19.24 -6.58 -8.23
C ASP A 476 18.92 -6.25 -9.69
N LYS A 477 18.04 -7.03 -10.32
CA LYS A 477 17.57 -6.75 -11.69
C LYS A 477 16.79 -5.44 -11.76
N ALA A 478 15.94 -5.16 -10.78
CA ALA A 478 15.15 -3.94 -10.74
C ALA A 478 16.01 -2.69 -10.57
N ILE A 479 16.97 -2.71 -9.63
CA ILE A 479 17.86 -1.55 -9.35
C ILE A 479 18.79 -1.24 -10.52
N LYS A 480 19.23 -2.25 -11.28
CA LYS A 480 19.95 -2.06 -12.55
C LYS A 480 19.09 -1.45 -13.66
N GLY A 481 17.77 -1.54 -13.54
CA GLY A 481 16.81 -0.96 -14.46
C GLY A 481 16.33 0.43 -14.01
N THR A 482 15.09 0.75 -14.36
CA THR A 482 14.44 1.99 -13.90
C THR A 482 13.56 1.66 -12.70
N VAL A 483 13.87 2.28 -11.56
CA VAL A 483 13.09 2.18 -10.32
C VAL A 483 12.72 3.58 -9.86
N ALA A 484 11.48 3.73 -9.41
CA ALA A 484 11.01 4.91 -8.71
C ALA A 484 10.76 4.59 -7.24
N THR A 485 11.09 5.55 -6.38
CA THR A 485 10.92 5.44 -4.93
C THR A 485 9.60 6.08 -4.55
N TYR A 486 8.74 5.34 -3.85
CA TYR A 486 7.44 5.82 -3.38
C TYR A 486 7.40 5.86 -1.86
N LEU A 487 6.87 6.95 -1.32
CA LEU A 487 6.60 7.14 0.09
C LEU A 487 5.10 7.24 0.34
N GLY A 488 4.66 6.65 1.45
CA GLY A 488 3.30 6.75 1.96
C GLY A 488 2.26 5.88 1.25
N GLY A 489 2.68 5.05 0.30
CA GLY A 489 1.79 4.18 -0.45
C GLY A 489 2.39 3.67 -1.75
N LEU A 490 1.52 3.20 -2.63
CA LEU A 490 1.88 2.71 -3.97
C LEU A 490 1.04 3.42 -5.05
N PRO A 491 1.59 3.57 -6.27
CA PRO A 491 0.83 4.07 -7.41
C PRO A 491 -0.29 3.09 -7.82
N VAL A 492 -1.01 3.37 -8.90
CA VAL A 492 -1.99 2.43 -9.44
C VAL A 492 -1.28 1.23 -10.07
N ILE A 493 -1.20 0.14 -9.32
CA ILE A 493 -0.59 -1.15 -9.69
C ILE A 493 -1.50 -2.31 -9.25
N PRO A 494 -1.31 -3.53 -9.77
CA PRO A 494 -2.10 -4.69 -9.37
C PRO A 494 -2.05 -4.96 -7.86
N PHE A 495 -3.18 -5.35 -7.27
CA PHE A 495 -3.26 -5.68 -5.83
C PHE A 495 -2.39 -6.87 -5.43
N THR A 496 -2.01 -7.71 -6.40
CA THR A 496 -1.11 -8.86 -6.22
C THR A 496 0.36 -8.47 -6.24
N ALA A 497 0.71 -7.20 -6.49
CA ALA A 497 2.10 -6.80 -6.62
C ALA A 497 2.85 -6.81 -5.28
N THR A 498 2.14 -6.70 -4.16
CA THR A 498 2.70 -6.75 -2.80
C THR A 498 1.60 -7.10 -1.79
N PRO A 499 1.94 -7.63 -0.59
CA PRO A 499 0.93 -8.02 0.40
C PRO A 499 0.14 -6.85 0.98
N VAL A 500 0.70 -5.64 0.96
CA VAL A 500 0.08 -4.43 1.54
C VAL A 500 -0.05 -3.36 0.48
N ASN A 501 -1.27 -2.87 0.27
CA ASN A 501 -1.58 -1.86 -0.74
C ASN A 501 -2.28 -0.61 -0.16
N ALA A 502 -2.38 -0.53 1.17
CA ALA A 502 -2.96 0.60 1.87
C ALA A 502 -2.02 1.79 1.93
N PHE A 503 -2.57 3.00 1.86
CA PHE A 503 -1.81 4.22 2.09
C PHE A 503 -1.43 4.34 3.56
N TYR A 504 -0.21 4.80 3.82
CA TYR A 504 0.23 5.13 5.16
C TYR A 504 -0.49 6.38 5.66
N ASN A 505 -0.95 6.33 6.91
CA ASN A 505 -1.52 7.47 7.61
C ASN A 505 -0.71 7.75 8.88
N GLY A 506 -0.16 8.96 9.00
CA GLY A 506 0.65 9.38 10.13
C GLY A 506 1.73 10.38 9.75
N CYS A 507 2.59 10.70 10.71
CA CYS A 507 3.80 11.49 10.46
C CYS A 507 4.93 10.56 10.03
N MET A 508 5.74 10.97 9.05
CA MET A 508 6.92 10.22 8.64
C MET A 508 7.98 11.14 8.05
N GLU A 509 9.20 11.04 8.56
CA GLU A 509 10.40 11.65 7.97
C GLU A 509 11.31 10.55 7.45
N VAL A 510 11.89 10.73 6.25
CA VAL A 510 12.68 9.69 5.58
C VAL A 510 14.02 10.25 5.16
N ASN A 511 15.08 9.51 5.50
CA ASN A 511 16.44 9.74 5.03
C ASN A 511 16.86 8.54 4.16
N VAL A 512 17.42 8.82 2.99
CA VAL A 512 17.94 7.81 2.07
C VAL A 512 19.41 8.12 1.78
N ASN A 513 20.28 7.14 2.03
CA ASN A 513 21.73 7.22 1.81
C ASN A 513 22.40 8.44 2.48
N GLY A 514 21.88 8.87 3.64
CA GLY A 514 22.40 10.02 4.40
C GLY A 514 21.76 11.36 4.03
N ALA A 515 20.94 11.42 2.97
CA ALA A 515 20.20 12.61 2.56
C ALA A 515 18.75 12.55 3.06
N GLN A 516 18.32 13.57 3.80
CA GLN A 516 16.91 13.75 4.15
C GLN A 516 16.11 14.03 2.87
N LEU A 517 15.02 13.29 2.65
CA LEU A 517 14.13 13.55 1.52
C LEU A 517 13.23 14.73 1.82
N ASP A 518 13.28 15.73 0.95
CA ASP A 518 12.37 16.87 0.95
C ASP A 518 11.19 16.59 0.00
N LEU A 519 9.98 16.57 0.55
CA LEU A 519 8.76 16.31 -0.22
C LEU A 519 8.45 17.42 -1.24
N ASP A 520 8.99 18.62 -1.06
CA ASP A 520 8.89 19.68 -2.04
C ASP A 520 9.86 19.52 -3.20
N GLU A 521 10.81 18.58 -3.13
CA GLU A 521 11.69 18.15 -4.24
C GLU A 521 11.23 16.83 -4.89
N ALA A 522 10.10 16.27 -4.44
CA ALA A 522 9.52 15.07 -5.06
C ALA A 522 9.25 15.30 -6.55
N ALA A 523 9.29 14.23 -7.36
CA ALA A 523 8.87 14.30 -8.77
C ALA A 523 7.35 14.48 -8.87
N THR A 524 6.60 13.78 -8.00
CA THR A 524 5.16 13.96 -7.81
C THR A 524 4.83 13.84 -6.32
N LYS A 525 3.86 14.63 -5.84
CA LYS A 525 3.36 14.59 -4.47
C LYS A 525 1.85 14.79 -4.48
N HIS A 526 1.09 13.91 -3.81
CA HIS A 526 -0.35 14.10 -3.64
C HIS A 526 -0.64 15.40 -2.87
N SER A 527 -1.67 16.15 -3.26
CA SER A 527 -1.94 17.50 -2.72
C SER A 527 -2.21 17.55 -1.22
N ASP A 528 -2.73 16.46 -0.66
CA ASP A 528 -3.08 16.40 0.76
C ASP A 528 -1.86 16.09 1.65
N ILE A 529 -0.74 15.65 1.07
CA ILE A 529 0.50 15.38 1.81
C ILE A 529 1.16 16.71 2.16
N ARG A 530 1.43 16.91 3.46
CA ARG A 530 2.15 18.10 3.94
C ARG A 530 3.63 17.79 4.09
N ALA A 531 4.47 18.67 3.55
CA ALA A 531 5.90 18.42 3.42
C ALA A 531 6.64 18.54 4.75
N HIS A 532 6.29 19.52 5.58
CA HIS A 532 7.08 19.93 6.74
C HIS A 532 6.26 20.12 8.02
N SER A 533 4.92 20.02 7.95
CA SER A 533 4.01 20.13 9.08
C SER A 533 3.20 18.87 9.33
N CYS A 534 3.31 18.31 10.54
CA CYS A 534 2.46 17.22 11.00
C CYS A 534 1.46 17.65 12.06
N PRO A 535 0.18 17.25 11.98
CA PRO A 535 -0.77 17.41 13.08
C PRO A 535 -0.24 16.87 14.41
N SER A 536 -0.55 17.57 15.49
CA SER A 536 -0.35 17.07 16.85
C SER A 536 -1.30 15.91 17.15
N VAL A 537 -0.95 15.09 18.14
CA VAL A 537 -1.85 14.03 18.63
C VAL A 537 -3.07 14.67 19.29
N LEU A 538 -4.26 14.12 19.03
CA LEU A 538 -5.48 14.56 19.69
C LEU A 538 -5.43 14.15 21.16
N GLU A 539 -5.11 15.10 22.04
CA GLU A 539 -5.28 14.87 23.47
C GLU A 539 -6.78 14.77 23.78
N ASN A 540 -7.18 13.78 24.58
CA ASN A 540 -8.53 13.72 25.13
C ASN A 540 -8.79 15.00 25.92
N ARG A 541 -9.36 16.01 25.26
CA ARG A 541 -9.91 17.19 25.92
C ARG A 541 -11.00 16.66 26.85
N LYS A 542 -10.65 16.47 28.13
CA LYS A 542 -11.66 16.45 29.19
C LYS A 542 -12.39 17.78 29.03
N HIS A 543 -13.61 17.74 28.49
CA HIS A 543 -14.47 18.91 28.49
C HIS A 543 -14.57 19.40 29.95
N PRO A 544 -14.31 20.71 30.20
CA PRO A 544 -14.40 21.26 31.55
C PRO A 544 -15.82 21.16 32.12
#